data_AF-A0A9X1S2Y9-F1
#
_entry.id   AF-A0A9X1S2Y9-F1
#
_cell.length_a   1.000
_cell.length_b   1.000
_cell.length_c   1.000
_cell.angle_alpha   90.00
_cell.angle_beta   90.00
_cell.angle_gamma   90.00
#
_symmetry.space_group_name_H-M   'P 1'
#
loop_
_entity.id
_entity.type
_entity.pdbx_description
1 polymer ?
#
loop_
_entity_poly.entity_id
_entity_poly.type
_entity_poly.pdbx_seq_one_letter_code
_entity_poly.pdbx_strand_id
1 'polypeptide(L)'
;MLSAPDKALENRLRRAAKARGYLLERNPVRTPSAPAYGLYRLRASAGAKTAPYALPLSQVADAIQTAKTPKKQRVVTDRWLTPKPLVQALGEFDLDPCGAPGHELAARTLILENGDDGLQDPWHGRVWLNPPFSRAEPHRAFVARMAEHGHGTALLPLWTDTDVWEDSVWTVAAAILVLRNRVRFLKADGSPSPGAPFAMALVAYGEQDADALAGSGIGGHFLPVS
;
A
#
# COMPACT_ATOMS: atom_id res chain seq x y z
N MET A 1 -32.15 -15.49 30.01
CA MET A 1 -31.49 -14.16 29.95
C MET A 1 -30.36 -14.13 30.98
N LEU A 2 -29.32 -13.29 30.79
CA LEU A 2 -28.29 -13.12 31.82
C LEU A 2 -28.85 -12.39 33.04
N SER A 3 -28.33 -12.72 34.22
CA SER A 3 -28.61 -11.96 35.44
C SER A 3 -28.05 -10.54 35.35
N ALA A 4 -28.56 -9.61 36.16
CA ALA A 4 -28.02 -8.24 36.21
C ALA A 4 -26.53 -8.18 36.61
N PRO A 5 -26.05 -8.98 37.59
CA PRO A 5 -24.62 -9.10 37.89
C PRO A 5 -23.79 -9.58 36.68
N ASP A 6 -24.28 -10.58 35.94
CA ASP A 6 -23.54 -11.12 34.78
C ASP A 6 -23.41 -10.10 33.64
N LYS A 7 -24.44 -9.26 33.42
CA LYS A 7 -24.38 -8.18 32.42
C LYS A 7 -23.33 -7.13 32.79
N ALA A 8 -23.23 -6.77 34.06
CA ALA A 8 -22.22 -5.83 34.55
C ALA A 8 -20.80 -6.40 34.36
N LEU A 9 -20.62 -7.69 34.67
CA LEU A 9 -19.37 -8.40 34.46
C LEU A 9 -18.99 -8.48 32.98
N GLU A 10 -19.92 -8.85 32.09
CA GLU A 10 -19.69 -8.91 30.65
C GLU A 10 -19.20 -7.55 30.09
N ASN A 11 -19.83 -6.44 30.51
CA ASN A 11 -19.43 -5.10 30.08
C ASN A 11 -18.04 -4.69 30.58
N ARG A 12 -17.65 -5.10 31.79
CA ARG A 12 -16.28 -4.90 32.30
C ARG A 12 -15.27 -5.66 31.46
N LEU A 13 -15.56 -6.92 31.14
CA LEU A 13 -14.69 -7.79 30.35
C LEU A 13 -14.55 -7.31 28.90
N ARG A 14 -15.61 -6.78 28.29
CA ARG A 14 -15.54 -6.15 26.95
C ARG A 14 -14.55 -4.97 26.92
N ARG A 15 -14.59 -4.12 27.96
CA ARG A 15 -13.65 -2.99 28.08
C ARG A 15 -12.21 -3.46 28.27
N ALA A 16 -12.00 -4.47 29.12
CA ALA A 16 -10.67 -5.06 29.34
C ALA A 16 -10.09 -5.71 28.06
N ALA A 17 -10.92 -6.46 27.31
CA ALA A 17 -10.52 -7.02 26.02
C ALA A 17 -10.13 -5.92 25.03
N LYS A 18 -10.94 -4.86 24.90
CA LYS A 18 -10.66 -3.73 24.01
C LYS A 18 -9.34 -3.04 24.34
N ALA A 19 -9.04 -2.84 25.62
CA ALA A 19 -7.77 -2.25 26.07
C ALA A 19 -6.54 -3.07 25.65
N ARG A 20 -6.70 -4.38 25.41
CA ARG A 20 -5.65 -5.29 24.92
C ARG A 20 -5.70 -5.56 23.41
N GLY A 21 -6.51 -4.83 22.66
CA GLY A 21 -6.65 -4.99 21.21
C GLY A 21 -7.52 -6.18 20.77
N TYR A 22 -8.45 -6.60 21.63
CA TYR A 22 -9.39 -7.69 21.37
C TYR A 22 -10.84 -7.21 21.39
N LEU A 23 -11.69 -7.94 20.69
CA LEU A 23 -13.15 -7.87 20.77
C LEU A 23 -13.65 -9.13 21.47
N LEU A 24 -14.35 -8.96 22.59
CA LEU A 24 -15.08 -10.03 23.23
C LEU A 24 -16.44 -10.17 22.55
N GLU A 25 -16.70 -11.32 21.93
CA GLU A 25 -17.95 -11.58 21.22
C GLU A 25 -18.71 -12.71 21.90
N ARG A 26 -20.03 -12.58 21.93
CA ARG A 26 -20.94 -13.57 22.50
C ARG A 26 -21.64 -14.32 21.37
N ASN A 27 -21.81 -15.62 21.50
CA ASN A 27 -22.48 -16.43 20.49
C ASN A 27 -23.97 -16.02 20.41
N PRO A 28 -24.45 -15.51 19.27
CA PRO A 28 -25.83 -15.03 19.14
C PRO A 28 -26.86 -16.17 19.13
N VAL A 29 -26.44 -17.39 18.81
CA VAL A 29 -27.33 -18.57 18.68
C VAL A 29 -27.53 -19.30 20.01
N ARG A 30 -26.71 -19.01 21.03
CA ARG A 30 -26.72 -19.76 22.31
C ARG A 30 -27.22 -18.93 23.50
N THR A 31 -28.05 -19.56 24.32
CA THR A 31 -28.44 -19.05 25.64
C THR A 31 -27.42 -19.47 26.71
N PRO A 32 -27.32 -18.74 27.84
CA PRO A 32 -26.40 -19.07 28.94
C PRO A 32 -26.62 -20.45 29.57
N SER A 33 -27.77 -21.09 29.32
CA SER A 33 -28.16 -22.40 29.85
C SER A 33 -27.90 -23.58 28.89
N ALA A 34 -27.41 -23.33 27.67
CA ALA A 34 -27.17 -24.39 26.67
C ALA A 34 -25.81 -25.10 26.92
N PRO A 35 -25.75 -26.43 27.13
CA PRO A 35 -24.48 -27.10 27.41
C PRO A 35 -23.58 -27.35 26.18
N ALA A 36 -22.33 -27.65 26.51
CA ALA A 36 -21.23 -28.28 25.75
C ALA A 36 -20.24 -27.47 24.91
N TYR A 37 -20.45 -26.19 24.58
CA TYR A 37 -19.38 -25.37 23.96
C TYR A 37 -19.50 -23.91 24.42
N GLY A 38 -18.36 -23.26 24.68
CA GLY A 38 -18.33 -21.96 25.36
C GLY A 38 -19.11 -20.86 24.65
N LEU A 39 -19.61 -19.91 25.44
CA LEU A 39 -20.55 -18.88 25.00
C LEU A 39 -19.85 -17.66 24.38
N TYR A 40 -18.57 -17.47 24.68
CA TYR A 40 -17.77 -16.31 24.30
C TYR A 40 -16.55 -16.71 23.47
N ARG A 41 -16.05 -15.73 22.71
CA ARG A 41 -14.75 -15.78 22.05
C ARG A 41 -14.04 -14.44 22.17
N LEU A 42 -12.71 -14.48 22.14
CA LEU A 42 -11.87 -13.31 21.95
C LEU A 42 -11.39 -13.28 20.50
N ARG A 43 -11.70 -12.22 19.76
CA ARG A 43 -11.21 -11.98 18.41
C ARG A 43 -10.22 -10.83 18.44
N ALA A 44 -9.07 -10.97 17.79
CA ALA A 44 -8.18 -9.82 17.63
C ALA A 44 -8.91 -8.72 16.85
N SER A 45 -8.79 -7.46 17.27
CA SER A 45 -9.43 -6.34 16.57
C SER A 45 -8.89 -6.15 15.13
N ALA A 46 -7.70 -6.68 14.86
CA ALA A 46 -7.07 -6.73 13.54
C ALA A 46 -6.89 -8.20 13.11
N GLY A 47 -7.44 -8.60 11.96
CA GLY A 47 -7.27 -9.94 11.37
C GLY A 47 -8.58 -10.68 11.04
N ALA A 48 -8.49 -11.58 10.04
CA ALA A 48 -9.62 -12.31 9.45
C ALA A 48 -9.94 -13.67 10.12
N LYS A 49 -9.01 -14.27 10.87
CA LYS A 49 -9.25 -15.59 11.49
C LYS A 49 -10.13 -15.47 12.73
N THR A 50 -11.36 -16.01 12.65
CA THR A 50 -12.29 -16.07 13.78
C THR A 50 -12.03 -17.30 14.63
N ALA A 51 -11.77 -17.10 15.93
CA ALA A 51 -11.76 -18.21 16.89
C ALA A 51 -13.17 -18.79 17.10
N PRO A 52 -13.30 -20.10 17.41
CA PRO A 52 -14.59 -20.68 17.80
C PRO A 52 -15.08 -20.10 19.14
N TYR A 53 -16.39 -20.13 19.35
CA TYR A 53 -16.97 -19.83 20.66
C TYR A 53 -16.67 -20.99 21.62
N ALA A 54 -15.74 -20.76 22.54
CA ALA A 54 -15.16 -21.80 23.39
C ALA A 54 -14.99 -21.37 24.85
N LEU A 55 -15.25 -20.10 25.19
CA LEU A 55 -15.07 -19.56 26.54
C LEU A 55 -16.41 -19.45 27.31
N PRO A 56 -16.58 -20.07 28.48
CA PRO A 56 -17.61 -19.65 29.44
C PRO A 56 -17.26 -18.28 30.04
N LEU A 57 -18.26 -17.54 30.55
CA LEU A 57 -18.06 -16.17 31.09
C LEU A 57 -17.00 -16.13 32.20
N SER A 58 -16.97 -17.16 33.05
CA SER A 58 -16.02 -17.30 34.15
C SER A 58 -14.55 -17.37 33.71
N GLN A 59 -14.27 -17.84 32.49
CA GLN A 59 -12.90 -18.00 31.97
C GLN A 59 -12.46 -16.82 31.08
N VAL A 60 -13.35 -15.86 30.80
CA VAL A 60 -13.04 -14.74 29.90
C VAL A 60 -11.95 -13.83 30.49
N ALA A 61 -11.95 -13.61 31.81
CA ALA A 61 -10.94 -12.77 32.47
C ALA A 61 -9.52 -13.32 32.26
N ASP A 62 -9.31 -14.60 32.55
CA ASP A 62 -8.03 -15.28 32.39
C ASP A 62 -7.61 -15.34 30.92
N ALA A 63 -8.57 -15.57 30.01
CA ALA A 63 -8.31 -15.56 28.57
C ALA A 63 -7.84 -14.18 28.08
N ILE A 64 -8.40 -13.08 28.60
CA ILE A 64 -7.95 -11.71 28.28
C ILE A 64 -6.51 -11.48 28.79
N GLN A 65 -6.21 -11.93 30.01
CA GLN A 65 -4.92 -11.71 30.65
C GLN A 65 -3.79 -12.51 29.98
N THR A 66 -4.06 -13.76 29.60
CA THR A 66 -3.08 -14.68 28.99
C THR A 66 -2.96 -14.52 27.47
N ALA A 67 -3.91 -13.85 26.81
CA ALA A 67 -3.84 -13.59 25.38
C ALA A 67 -2.59 -12.75 25.02
N LYS A 68 -1.81 -13.24 24.05
CA LYS A 68 -0.66 -12.52 23.48
C LYS A 68 -1.13 -11.19 22.89
N THR A 69 -0.34 -10.12 23.01
CA THR A 69 -0.69 -8.84 22.37
C THR A 69 -0.85 -9.05 20.86
N PRO A 70 -1.99 -8.69 20.25
CA PRO A 70 -2.16 -8.80 18.80
C PRO A 70 -1.11 -7.92 18.12
N LYS A 71 -0.42 -8.45 17.11
CA LYS A 71 0.41 -7.60 16.25
C LYS A 71 -0.52 -6.57 15.61
N LYS A 72 -0.27 -5.28 15.82
CA LYS A 72 -0.94 -4.23 15.05
C LYS A 72 -0.69 -4.56 13.57
N GLN A 73 -1.75 -4.82 12.81
CA GLN A 73 -1.63 -4.76 11.35
C GLN A 73 -1.24 -3.32 11.06
N ARG A 74 0.01 -3.14 10.63
CA ARG A 74 0.46 -1.88 10.09
C ARG A 74 -0.36 -1.69 8.82
N VAL A 75 -1.27 -0.72 8.81
CA VAL A 75 -1.84 -0.23 7.57
C VAL A 75 -0.67 0.38 6.82
N VAL A 76 -0.11 -0.39 5.88
CA VAL A 76 0.91 0.11 4.97
C VAL A 76 0.16 0.98 3.99
N THR A 77 0.32 2.29 4.12
CA THR A 77 -0.19 3.23 3.12
C THR A 77 0.87 3.31 2.02
N ASP A 78 0.51 2.99 0.79
CA ASP A 78 1.38 3.21 -0.38
C ASP A 78 1.41 4.67 -0.83
N ARG A 79 0.65 5.57 -0.18
CA ARG A 79 0.59 6.99 -0.53
C ARG A 79 1.86 7.72 -0.08
N TRP A 80 2.89 7.61 -0.91
CA TRP A 80 4.14 8.36 -0.86
C TRP A 80 4.21 9.24 -2.11
N LEU A 81 4.23 10.56 -1.91
CA LEU A 81 4.18 11.53 -2.99
C LEU A 81 5.58 11.76 -3.57
N THR A 82 5.70 11.82 -4.90
CA THR A 82 6.97 12.11 -5.56
C THR A 82 7.36 13.58 -5.34
N PRO A 83 8.62 13.91 -5.06
CA PRO A 83 9.06 15.31 -5.05
C PRO A 83 8.86 15.96 -6.42
N LYS A 84 8.05 17.03 -6.51
CA LYS A 84 7.78 17.75 -7.76
C LYS A 84 9.04 18.12 -8.56
N PRO A 85 10.16 18.57 -7.93
CA PRO A 85 11.39 18.87 -8.68
C PRO A 85 11.98 17.69 -9.45
N LEU A 86 11.76 16.45 -8.99
CA LEU A 86 12.22 15.26 -9.69
C LEU A 86 11.48 15.09 -11.02
N VAL A 87 10.15 15.30 -11.00
CA VAL A 87 9.29 15.15 -12.18
C VAL A 87 9.47 16.34 -13.13
N GLN A 88 9.53 17.56 -12.60
CA GLN A 88 9.72 18.79 -13.38
C GLN A 88 11.02 18.77 -14.21
N ALA A 89 12.08 18.13 -13.70
CA ALA A 89 13.34 17.97 -14.42
C ALA A 89 13.22 17.08 -15.69
N LEU A 90 12.13 16.32 -15.82
CA LEU A 90 11.84 15.44 -16.96
C LEU A 90 10.87 16.08 -17.97
N GLY A 91 10.44 17.32 -17.75
CA GLY A 91 9.44 18.01 -18.56
C GLY A 91 8.00 17.76 -18.11
N GLU A 92 7.05 18.09 -18.97
CA GLU A 92 5.61 17.96 -18.71
C GLU A 92 5.10 16.55 -19.04
N PHE A 93 4.07 16.11 -18.30
CA PHE A 93 3.39 14.84 -18.51
C PHE A 93 1.88 15.10 -18.66
N ASP A 94 1.23 14.28 -19.47
CA ASP A 94 -0.22 14.36 -19.70
C ASP A 94 -1.02 13.61 -18.64
N LEU A 95 -0.48 12.48 -18.14
CA LEU A 95 -1.19 11.59 -17.23
C LEU A 95 -0.31 11.09 -16.07
N ASP A 96 -0.85 11.16 -14.86
CA ASP A 96 -0.40 10.40 -13.68
C ASP A 96 -1.51 9.40 -13.27
N PRO A 97 -1.38 8.10 -13.55
CA PRO A 97 -2.39 7.10 -13.25
C PRO A 97 -2.30 6.56 -11.81
N CYS A 98 -1.30 6.99 -11.03
CA CYS A 98 -1.07 6.59 -9.63
C CYS A 98 -1.10 7.81 -8.69
N GLY A 99 -1.95 8.77 -9.03
CA GLY A 99 -2.00 10.07 -8.40
C GLY A 99 -2.54 10.10 -6.97
N ALA A 100 -2.46 11.28 -6.39
CA ALA A 100 -3.02 11.58 -5.08
C ALA A 100 -3.69 12.96 -5.05
N PRO A 101 -4.75 13.14 -4.22
CA PRO A 101 -5.39 14.44 -4.06
C PRO A 101 -4.40 15.53 -3.62
N GLY A 102 -4.45 16.69 -4.30
CA GLY A 102 -3.62 17.86 -3.99
C GLY A 102 -2.13 17.70 -4.32
N HIS A 103 -1.78 16.71 -5.16
CA HIS A 103 -0.42 16.46 -5.59
C HIS A 103 -0.35 16.15 -7.08
N GLU A 104 -0.43 17.19 -7.88
CA GLU A 104 -0.44 17.10 -9.34
C GLU A 104 1.01 17.09 -9.87
N LEU A 105 1.30 16.07 -10.68
CA LEU A 105 2.57 15.83 -11.37
C LEU A 105 2.41 15.80 -12.90
N ALA A 106 1.18 15.77 -13.39
CA ALA A 106 0.79 15.73 -14.79
C ALA A 106 -0.47 16.58 -15.03
N ALA A 107 -0.83 16.82 -16.29
CA ALA A 107 -2.02 17.58 -16.66
C ALA A 107 -3.32 16.92 -16.19
N ARG A 108 -3.39 15.58 -16.22
CA ARG A 108 -4.47 14.77 -15.66
C ARG A 108 -3.90 13.80 -14.62
N THR A 109 -4.58 13.70 -13.49
CA THR A 109 -4.19 12.82 -12.38
C THR A 109 -5.38 11.93 -12.03
N LEU A 110 -5.22 10.61 -12.11
CA LEU A 110 -6.24 9.65 -11.69
C LEU A 110 -6.14 9.41 -10.18
N ILE A 111 -7.27 9.46 -9.50
CA ILE A 111 -7.36 9.37 -8.04
C ILE A 111 -8.42 8.34 -7.67
N LEU A 112 -8.00 7.23 -7.05
CA LEU A 112 -8.89 6.16 -6.59
C LEU A 112 -10.04 6.68 -5.70
N GLU A 113 -9.79 7.68 -4.84
CA GLU A 113 -10.83 8.30 -4.00
C GLU A 113 -11.93 9.01 -4.78
N ASN A 114 -11.65 9.47 -6.00
CA ASN A 114 -12.62 10.12 -6.87
C ASN A 114 -13.43 9.11 -7.69
N GLY A 115 -13.11 7.81 -7.58
CA GLY A 115 -13.71 6.75 -8.40
C GLY A 115 -12.98 6.47 -9.71
N ASP A 116 -11.85 7.14 -9.96
CA ASP A 116 -10.94 6.78 -11.06
C ASP A 116 -10.24 5.45 -10.75
N ASP A 117 -9.72 4.77 -11.76
CA ASP A 117 -8.87 3.59 -11.60
C ASP A 117 -7.76 3.57 -12.65
N GLY A 118 -6.52 3.79 -12.21
CA GLY A 118 -5.35 3.82 -13.09
C GLY A 118 -5.06 2.53 -13.86
N LEU A 119 -5.64 1.39 -13.48
CA LEU A 119 -5.55 0.12 -14.21
C LEU A 119 -6.73 -0.15 -15.15
N GLN A 120 -7.84 0.60 -15.03
CA GLN A 120 -9.02 0.44 -15.87
C GLN A 120 -9.24 1.62 -16.82
N ASP A 121 -8.99 2.84 -16.35
CA ASP A 121 -9.23 4.06 -17.12
C ASP A 121 -8.23 4.20 -18.28
N PRO A 122 -8.63 4.83 -19.40
CA PRO A 122 -7.77 5.01 -20.55
C PRO A 122 -6.51 5.85 -20.27
N TRP A 123 -5.37 5.43 -20.83
CA TRP A 123 -4.12 6.19 -20.82
C TRP A 123 -3.96 6.94 -22.14
N HIS A 124 -3.63 8.23 -22.06
CA HIS A 124 -3.43 9.10 -23.20
C HIS A 124 -2.22 10.01 -22.98
N GLY A 125 -1.48 10.30 -24.04
CA GLY A 125 -0.32 11.18 -23.98
C GLY A 125 0.88 10.55 -23.29
N ARG A 126 1.75 11.40 -22.74
CA ARG A 126 2.97 11.02 -22.01
C ARG A 126 2.66 10.74 -20.55
N VAL A 127 3.07 9.57 -20.05
CA VAL A 127 2.71 9.11 -18.70
C VAL A 127 3.85 9.32 -17.70
N TRP A 128 3.55 9.92 -16.55
CA TRP A 128 4.37 9.81 -15.35
C TRP A 128 3.83 8.65 -14.51
N LEU A 129 4.66 7.68 -14.15
CA LEU A 129 4.24 6.54 -13.34
C LEU A 129 5.08 6.40 -12.06
N ASN A 130 4.43 6.47 -10.90
CA ASN A 130 4.99 6.04 -9.62
C ASN A 130 4.05 5.00 -8.99
N PRO A 131 4.21 3.70 -9.34
CA PRO A 131 3.24 2.67 -8.97
C PRO A 131 3.31 2.32 -7.47
N PRO A 132 2.25 1.71 -6.90
CA PRO A 132 2.31 1.24 -5.51
C PRO A 132 3.35 0.13 -5.34
N PHE A 133 4.19 0.21 -4.30
CA PHE A 133 5.28 -0.76 -4.08
C PHE A 133 4.93 -1.89 -3.10
N SER A 134 3.91 -1.76 -2.24
CA SER A 134 3.68 -2.75 -1.17
C SER A 134 3.06 -4.07 -1.63
N ARG A 135 2.45 -4.10 -2.82
CA ARG A 135 1.77 -5.29 -3.37
C ARG A 135 2.30 -5.60 -4.76
N ALA A 136 2.77 -6.83 -4.93
CA ALA A 136 3.36 -7.30 -6.19
C ALA A 136 2.39 -7.21 -7.38
N GLU A 137 1.13 -7.63 -7.20
CA GLU A 137 0.14 -7.67 -8.29
C GLU A 137 -0.19 -6.29 -8.89
N PRO A 138 -0.64 -5.27 -8.12
CA PRO A 138 -0.84 -3.93 -8.66
C PRO A 138 0.44 -3.33 -9.26
N HIS A 139 1.59 -3.52 -8.60
CA HIS A 139 2.87 -3.04 -9.11
C HIS A 139 3.17 -3.61 -10.50
N ARG A 140 3.08 -4.94 -10.66
CA ARG A 140 3.29 -5.63 -11.93
C ARG A 140 2.32 -5.13 -13.01
N ALA A 141 1.04 -5.00 -12.68
CA ALA A 141 0.01 -4.55 -13.62
C ALA A 141 0.29 -3.13 -14.15
N PHE A 142 0.68 -2.19 -13.28
CA PHE A 142 1.00 -0.83 -13.69
C PHE A 142 2.24 -0.75 -14.57
N VAL A 143 3.30 -1.48 -14.22
CA VAL A 143 4.55 -1.47 -15.00
C VAL A 143 4.37 -2.16 -16.35
N ALA A 144 3.64 -3.28 -16.41
CA ALA A 144 3.29 -3.93 -17.66
C ALA A 144 2.47 -2.99 -18.56
N ARG A 145 1.49 -2.29 -18.00
CA ARG A 145 0.69 -1.31 -18.75
C ARG A 145 1.52 -0.13 -19.26
N MET A 146 2.53 0.30 -18.51
CA MET A 146 3.50 1.31 -18.97
C MET A 146 4.34 0.84 -20.15
N ALA A 147 4.82 -0.41 -20.08
CA ALA A 147 5.56 -1.02 -21.16
C ALA A 147 4.71 -1.16 -22.44
N GLU A 148 3.44 -1.57 -22.30
CA GLU A 148 2.48 -1.61 -23.41
C GLU A 148 2.16 -0.23 -23.98
N HIS A 149 2.05 0.79 -23.11
CA HIS A 149 1.77 2.18 -23.51
C HIS A 149 2.97 2.82 -24.24
N GLY A 150 4.20 2.47 -23.85
CA GLY A 150 5.42 2.79 -24.60
C GLY A 150 5.81 4.27 -24.64
N HIS A 151 5.15 5.14 -23.88
CA HIS A 151 5.38 6.59 -23.90
C HIS A 151 5.29 7.22 -22.51
N GLY A 152 6.44 7.52 -21.92
CA GLY A 152 6.57 8.23 -20.65
C GLY A 152 7.69 7.69 -19.77
N THR A 153 7.65 8.04 -18.48
CA THR A 153 8.70 7.68 -17.51
C THR A 153 8.10 7.08 -16.23
N ALA A 154 8.67 5.96 -15.77
CA ALA A 154 8.33 5.32 -14.51
C ALA A 154 9.43 5.46 -13.45
N LEU A 155 9.04 5.68 -12.19
CA LEU A 155 9.93 5.66 -11.02
C LEU A 155 9.82 4.30 -10.32
N LEU A 156 10.83 3.45 -10.50
CA LEU A 156 10.79 2.06 -10.05
C LEU A 156 11.90 1.74 -9.04
N PRO A 157 11.66 0.83 -8.08
CA PRO A 157 12.76 0.24 -7.32
C PRO A 157 13.67 -0.56 -8.24
N LEU A 158 14.99 -0.50 -8.00
CA LEU A 158 16.02 -1.21 -8.78
C LEU A 158 16.06 -2.70 -8.41
N TRP A 159 14.99 -3.44 -8.74
CA TRP A 159 14.82 -4.88 -8.49
C TRP A 159 15.04 -5.66 -9.77
N THR A 160 16.27 -5.60 -10.27
CA THR A 160 16.66 -6.08 -11.59
C THR A 160 16.49 -7.57 -11.80
N ASP A 161 16.28 -8.35 -10.74
CA ASP A 161 16.12 -9.81 -10.70
C ASP A 161 14.64 -10.25 -10.62
N THR A 162 13.70 -9.39 -11.03
CA THR A 162 12.26 -9.67 -10.98
C THR A 162 11.66 -9.79 -12.37
N ASP A 163 10.60 -10.59 -12.52
CA ASP A 163 9.86 -10.72 -13.79
C ASP A 163 9.36 -9.37 -14.31
N VAL A 164 9.06 -8.42 -13.43
CA VAL A 164 8.67 -7.05 -13.84
C VAL A 164 9.81 -6.35 -14.57
N TRP A 165 11.04 -6.50 -14.09
CA TRP A 165 12.21 -5.92 -14.74
C TRP A 165 12.56 -6.66 -16.03
N GLU A 166 12.51 -7.98 -16.05
CA GLU A 166 12.75 -8.78 -17.26
C GLU A 166 11.71 -8.49 -18.36
N ASP A 167 10.42 -8.60 -18.03
CA ASP A 167 9.33 -8.54 -19.02
C ASP A 167 8.97 -7.11 -19.44
N SER A 168 9.27 -6.09 -18.62
CA SER A 168 8.76 -4.73 -18.84
C SER A 168 9.81 -3.63 -18.73
N VAL A 169 11.05 -3.94 -18.36
CA VAL A 169 12.14 -2.95 -18.33
C VAL A 169 13.23 -3.33 -19.32
N TRP A 170 13.92 -4.45 -19.12
CA TRP A 170 15.05 -4.85 -19.97
C TRP A 170 14.66 -5.11 -21.43
N THR A 171 13.45 -5.57 -21.66
CA THR A 171 12.95 -5.93 -23.00
C THR A 171 12.26 -4.79 -23.74
N VAL A 172 11.83 -3.73 -23.05
CA VAL A 172 10.93 -2.71 -23.61
C VAL A 172 11.39 -1.27 -23.38
N ALA A 173 12.04 -0.97 -22.25
CA ALA A 173 12.47 0.39 -21.95
C ALA A 173 13.53 0.88 -22.95
N ALA A 174 13.54 2.18 -23.23
CA ALA A 174 14.55 2.81 -24.07
C ALA A 174 15.81 3.17 -23.26
N ALA A 175 15.62 3.65 -22.03
CA ALA A 175 16.72 4.02 -21.16
C ALA A 175 16.36 3.92 -19.67
N ILE A 176 17.39 3.83 -18.84
CA ILE A 176 17.29 3.77 -17.38
C ILE A 176 18.27 4.79 -16.79
N LEU A 177 17.84 5.54 -15.79
CA LEU A 177 18.70 6.38 -14.95
C LEU A 177 18.67 5.85 -13.53
N VAL A 178 19.74 5.18 -13.12
CA VAL A 178 19.93 4.75 -11.73
C VAL A 178 20.26 5.96 -10.88
N LEU A 179 19.39 6.30 -9.92
CA LEU A 179 19.50 7.52 -9.14
C LEU A 179 20.66 7.47 -8.15
N ARG A 180 21.50 8.53 -8.12
CA ARG A 180 22.64 8.63 -7.20
C ARG A 180 22.22 8.71 -5.73
N ASN A 181 21.10 9.40 -5.46
CA ASN A 181 20.63 9.69 -4.11
C ASN A 181 19.28 9.02 -3.87
N ARG A 182 19.01 8.67 -2.60
CA ARG A 182 17.71 8.13 -2.19
C ARG A 182 16.61 9.16 -2.44
N VAL A 183 15.54 8.74 -3.11
CA VAL A 183 14.34 9.56 -3.29
C VAL A 183 13.70 9.81 -1.92
N ARG A 184 13.60 11.08 -1.52
CA ARG A 184 12.89 11.50 -0.31
C ARG A 184 11.43 11.80 -0.67
N PHE A 185 10.63 10.74 -0.79
CA PHE A 185 9.18 10.88 -0.97
C PHE A 185 8.55 11.74 0.12
N LEU A 186 7.44 12.39 -0.19
CA LEU A 186 6.67 13.19 0.76
C LEU A 186 5.52 12.36 1.33
N LYS A 187 5.15 12.62 2.58
CA LYS A 187 3.92 12.11 3.17
C LYS A 187 2.73 12.94 2.68
N ALA A 188 1.52 12.52 3.03
CA ALA A 188 0.29 13.26 2.72
C ALA A 188 0.26 14.70 3.26
N ASP A 189 1.00 14.98 4.34
CA ASP A 189 1.14 16.34 4.90
C ASP A 189 2.25 17.17 4.22
N GLY A 190 2.89 16.64 3.17
CA GLY A 190 4.01 17.27 2.46
C GLY A 190 5.37 17.12 3.14
N SER A 191 5.45 16.55 4.35
CA SER A 191 6.74 16.35 5.03
C SER A 191 7.59 15.28 4.35
N PRO A 192 8.91 15.49 4.22
CA PRO A 192 9.79 14.53 3.55
C PRO A 192 9.99 13.27 4.41
N SER A 193 10.14 12.14 3.73
CA SER A 193 10.62 10.89 4.31
C SER A 193 12.14 10.91 4.51
N PRO A 194 12.70 9.99 5.33
CA PRO A 194 14.15 9.80 5.45
C PRO A 194 14.85 9.36 4.15
N GLY A 195 14.09 9.04 3.10
CA GLY A 195 14.57 8.47 1.84
C GLY A 195 14.13 7.01 1.68
N ALA A 196 13.90 6.60 0.42
CA ALA A 196 13.58 5.21 0.09
C ALA A 196 14.61 4.24 0.69
N PRO A 197 14.20 3.08 1.24
CA PRO A 197 15.12 2.13 1.83
C PRO A 197 15.92 1.33 0.79
N PHE A 198 15.57 1.44 -0.49
CA PHE A 198 16.16 0.76 -1.63
C PHE A 198 16.63 1.76 -2.70
N ALA A 199 17.49 1.30 -3.62
CA ALA A 199 17.86 2.06 -4.80
C ALA A 199 16.65 2.21 -5.72
N MET A 200 16.61 3.35 -6.42
CA MET A 200 15.52 3.73 -7.32
C MET A 200 16.11 4.05 -8.68
N ALA A 201 15.32 3.82 -9.73
CA ALA A 201 15.64 4.21 -11.09
C ALA A 201 14.46 4.91 -11.73
N LEU A 202 14.76 5.85 -12.62
CA LEU A 202 13.81 6.34 -13.62
C LEU A 202 13.96 5.47 -14.86
N VAL A 203 12.85 4.96 -15.38
CA VAL A 203 12.80 4.09 -16.55
C VAL A 203 12.00 4.81 -17.63
N ALA A 204 12.65 5.10 -18.75
CA ALA A 204 12.06 5.80 -19.88
C ALA A 204 11.52 4.79 -20.92
N TYR A 205 10.30 5.02 -21.37
CA TYR A 205 9.63 4.27 -22.44
C TYR A 205 9.48 5.19 -23.64
N GLY A 206 10.17 4.85 -24.74
CA GLY A 206 10.27 5.66 -25.95
C GLY A 206 11.49 6.58 -25.99
N GLU A 207 11.95 6.92 -27.20
CA GLU A 207 13.16 7.74 -27.43
C GLU A 207 13.03 9.15 -26.83
N GLN A 208 11.85 9.77 -26.94
CA GLN A 208 11.61 11.11 -26.39
C GLN A 208 11.82 11.17 -24.87
N ASP A 209 11.37 10.13 -24.15
CA ASP A 209 11.57 10.02 -22.71
C ASP A 209 13.03 9.67 -22.36
N ALA A 210 13.72 8.90 -23.20
CA ALA A 210 15.14 8.63 -23.02
C ALA A 210 15.98 9.91 -23.16
N ASP A 211 15.69 10.74 -24.15
CA ASP A 211 16.32 12.05 -24.36
C ASP A 211 16.02 13.00 -23.20
N ALA A 212 14.76 13.09 -22.77
CA ALA A 212 14.38 13.87 -21.60
C ALA A 212 15.12 13.41 -20.33
N LEU A 213 15.28 12.10 -20.16
CA LEU A 213 15.98 11.53 -19.02
C LEU A 213 17.48 11.85 -19.06
N ALA A 214 18.13 11.73 -20.23
CA ALA A 214 19.53 12.07 -20.43
C ALA A 214 19.81 13.58 -20.22
N GLY A 215 18.90 14.44 -20.66
CA GLY A 215 18.99 15.90 -20.53
C GLY A 215 18.53 16.48 -19.19
N SER A 216 17.96 15.66 -18.30
CA SER A 216 17.30 16.12 -17.06
C SER A 216 18.22 16.79 -16.03
N GLY A 217 19.53 16.54 -16.10
CA GLY A 217 20.48 16.96 -15.07
C GLY A 217 20.32 16.24 -13.72
N ILE A 218 19.45 15.23 -13.65
CA ILE A 218 19.27 14.40 -12.45
C ILE A 218 20.53 13.56 -12.23
N GLY A 219 21.10 13.65 -11.03
CA GLY A 219 22.32 12.92 -10.70
C GLY A 219 22.10 11.40 -10.64
N GLY A 220 22.89 10.65 -11.42
CA GLY A 220 22.77 9.20 -11.51
C GLY A 220 23.69 8.59 -12.57
N HIS A 221 23.43 7.34 -12.92
CA HIS A 221 24.05 6.64 -14.04
C HIS A 221 23.00 6.36 -15.09
N PHE A 222 23.16 6.98 -16.26
CA PHE A 222 22.30 6.76 -17.42
C PHE A 222 22.76 5.53 -18.19
N LEU A 223 21.81 4.67 -18.55
CA LEU A 223 22.02 3.44 -19.32
C LEU A 223 21.00 3.40 -20.45
N PRO A 224 21.42 3.50 -21.73
CA PRO A 224 20.55 3.07 -22.83
C PRO A 224 20.34 1.55 -22.74
N VAL A 225 19.11 1.09 -22.98
CA VAL A 225 18.74 -0.35 -22.94
C VAL A 225 18.68 -0.94 -24.35
N SER A 226 18.40 -0.10 -25.36
CA SER A 226 18.45 -0.41 -26.79
C SER A 226 19.76 0.02 -27.44
#